data_AF-A0A0B6YW75-F1
#
_entry.id   AF-A0A0B6YW75-F1
#
_cell.length_a   1.000
_cell.length_b   1.000
_cell.length_c   1.000
_cell.angle_alpha   90.00
_cell.angle_beta   90.00
_cell.angle_gamma   90.00
#
_symmetry.space_group_name_H-M   'P 1'
#
loop_
_entity.id
_entity.type
_entity.pdbx_description
1 polymer ?
#
loop_
_entity_poly.entity_id
_entity_poly.type
_entity_poly.pdbx_seq_one_letter_code
_entity_poly.pdbx_strand_id
1 'polypeptide(L)'
;CSIVSTFVAQAAKMWKLVVLSYGGSSPALSNRERFPTFFRTHPSGTLHNPIRVKVFKKFNWSRISTIQETQELFTSTVEDLEERVKVA
;
A
#
# COMPACT_ATOMS: atom_id res chain seq x y z
N CYS A 1 10.03 -2.12 -9.39
CA CYS A 1 9.26 -2.82 -8.34
C CYS A 1 9.26 -1.99 -7.05
N SER A 2 8.41 -2.33 -6.07
CA SER A 2 8.25 -1.58 -4.82
C SER A 2 9.54 -1.46 -4.01
N ILE A 3 10.31 -2.54 -3.86
CA ILE A 3 11.57 -2.57 -3.08
C ILE A 3 12.54 -1.49 -3.56
N VAL A 4 12.87 -1.48 -4.85
CA VAL A 4 13.79 -0.49 -5.43
C VAL A 4 13.21 0.93 -5.36
N SER A 5 11.91 1.08 -5.61
CA SER A 5 11.25 2.40 -5.56
C SER A 5 11.35 3.02 -4.16
N THR A 6 11.22 2.20 -3.10
CA THR A 6 11.39 2.63 -1.71
C THR A 6 12.78 3.20 -1.48
N PHE A 7 13.84 2.44 -1.78
CA PHE A 7 15.21 2.91 -1.54
C PHE A 7 15.56 4.16 -2.35
N VAL A 8 15.21 4.19 -3.64
CA VAL A 8 15.46 5.35 -4.51
C VAL A 8 14.71 6.58 -3.99
N ALA A 9 13.45 6.43 -3.56
CA ALA A 9 12.65 7.55 -3.05
C ALA A 9 13.19 8.11 -1.72
N GLN A 10 13.72 7.27 -0.82
CA GLN A 10 14.36 7.75 0.42
C GLN A 10 15.64 8.52 0.11
N ALA A 11 16.45 7.99 -0.79
CA ALA A 11 17.72 8.59 -1.19
C ALA A 11 17.49 9.94 -1.91
N ALA A 12 16.57 9.99 -2.88
CA ALA A 12 16.37 11.11 -3.79
C ALA A 12 16.16 12.48 -3.12
N LYS A 13 15.59 12.51 -1.90
CA LYS A 13 15.44 13.73 -1.10
C LYS A 13 16.78 14.43 -0.85
N MET A 14 17.86 13.67 -0.64
CA MET A 14 19.19 14.22 -0.35
C MET A 14 19.80 14.95 -1.55
N TRP A 15 19.40 14.56 -2.77
CA TRP A 15 19.86 15.16 -4.03
C TRP A 15 18.85 16.13 -4.65
N LYS A 16 17.74 16.45 -3.95
CA LYS A 16 16.64 17.30 -4.45
C LYS A 16 16.06 16.79 -5.78
N LEU A 17 15.97 15.47 -5.94
CA LEU A 17 15.40 14.83 -7.12
C LEU A 17 13.93 14.47 -6.91
N VAL A 18 13.18 14.50 -8.02
CA VAL A 18 11.81 13.98 -8.11
C VAL A 18 11.87 12.56 -8.64
N VAL A 19 11.11 11.65 -8.01
CA VAL A 19 11.04 10.24 -8.41
C VAL A 19 9.65 9.94 -8.92
N LEU A 20 9.54 9.44 -10.16
CA LEU A 20 8.30 8.95 -10.75
C LEU A 20 8.38 7.44 -10.98
N SER A 21 7.62 6.65 -10.23
CA SER A 21 7.59 5.18 -10.35
C SER A 21 6.42 4.70 -11.20
N TYR A 22 6.71 3.81 -12.16
CA TYR A 22 5.70 3.19 -13.03
C TYR A 22 5.16 1.86 -12.48
N GLY A 23 5.68 1.36 -11.36
CA GLY A 23 5.34 0.01 -10.86
C GLY A 23 5.56 -0.21 -9.36
N GLY A 24 5.71 0.85 -8.56
CA GLY A 24 5.76 0.75 -7.10
C GLY A 24 4.35 0.74 -6.52
N SER A 25 3.88 -0.42 -6.04
CA SER A 25 2.53 -0.61 -5.47
C SER A 25 2.45 -0.50 -3.94
N SER A 26 3.60 -0.44 -3.24
CA SER A 26 3.65 -0.42 -1.77
C SER A 26 2.81 0.70 -1.16
N PRO A 27 1.93 0.39 -0.19
CA PRO A 27 1.21 1.41 0.59
C PRO A 27 2.15 2.37 1.33
N ALA A 28 3.29 1.88 1.83
CA ALA A 28 4.28 2.69 2.53
C ALA A 28 4.77 3.89 1.69
N LEU A 29 4.85 3.75 0.37
CA LEU A 29 5.23 4.82 -0.57
C LEU A 29 4.23 5.99 -0.62
N SER A 30 3.03 5.85 -0.04
CA SER A 30 2.07 6.95 0.10
C SER A 30 2.39 7.89 1.27
N ASN A 31 3.30 7.52 2.19
CA ASN A 31 3.69 8.38 3.31
C ASN A 31 4.52 9.57 2.81
N ARG A 32 3.93 10.77 2.82
CA ARG A 32 4.57 12.01 2.35
C ARG A 32 5.64 12.58 3.29
N GLU A 33 5.60 12.24 4.57
CA GLU A 33 6.65 12.63 5.52
C GLU A 33 7.95 11.87 5.22
N ARG A 34 7.83 10.58 4.89
CA ARG A 34 8.96 9.72 4.49
C ARG A 34 9.38 9.95 3.04
N PHE A 35 8.43 10.18 2.13
CA PHE A 35 8.66 10.29 0.68
C PHE A 35 8.08 11.59 0.07
N PRO A 36 8.68 12.76 0.35
CA PRO A 36 8.12 14.04 -0.07
C PRO A 36 8.14 14.24 -1.59
N THR A 37 9.17 13.74 -2.29
CA THR A 37 9.38 13.97 -3.74
C THR A 37 8.99 12.77 -4.62
N PHE A 38 8.23 11.81 -4.06
CA PHE A 38 7.84 10.59 -4.77
C PHE A 38 6.46 10.71 -5.42
N PHE A 39 6.35 10.30 -6.68
CA PHE A 39 5.09 10.16 -7.40
C PHE A 39 5.04 8.80 -8.10
N ARG A 40 3.84 8.32 -8.40
CA ARG A 40 3.64 7.07 -9.13
C ARG A 40 2.38 7.11 -9.98
N THR A 41 2.41 6.39 -11.10
CA THR A 41 1.22 6.15 -11.94
C THR A 41 0.49 4.86 -11.55
N HIS A 42 1.20 3.92 -10.93
CA HIS A 42 0.63 2.65 -10.48
C HIS A 42 -0.18 2.82 -9.19
N PRO A 43 -1.38 2.23 -9.07
CA PRO A 43 -2.20 2.34 -7.87
C PRO A 43 -1.56 1.65 -6.67
N SER A 44 -1.97 2.04 -5.47
CA SER A 44 -1.56 1.38 -4.23
C SER A 44 -2.25 0.02 -4.07
N GLY A 45 -1.57 -0.93 -3.43
CA GLY A 45 -2.16 -2.22 -3.04
C GLY A 45 -3.44 -2.09 -2.21
N THR A 46 -3.57 -1.05 -1.37
CA THR A 46 -4.75 -0.81 -0.52
C THR A 46 -6.03 -0.53 -1.30
N LEU A 47 -5.95 -0.16 -2.59
CA LEU A 47 -7.12 0.10 -3.42
C LEU A 47 -8.04 -1.13 -3.55
N HIS A 48 -7.51 -2.34 -3.34
CA HIS A 48 -8.28 -3.58 -3.36
C HIS A 48 -9.13 -3.78 -2.10
N ASN A 49 -8.74 -3.18 -0.97
CA ASN A 49 -9.37 -3.45 0.32
C ASN A 49 -10.84 -2.98 0.40
N PRO A 50 -11.21 -1.78 -0.08
CA PRO A 50 -12.62 -1.38 -0.17
C PRO A 50 -13.48 -2.36 -0.97
N ILE A 51 -12.92 -2.97 -2.02
CA ILE A 51 -13.63 -3.93 -2.87
C ILE A 51 -13.82 -5.24 -2.10
N ARG A 52 -12.77 -5.74 -1.42
CA ARG A 52 -12.85 -6.93 -0.56
C ARG A 52 -13.93 -6.78 0.50
N VAL A 53 -13.97 -5.65 1.21
CA VAL A 53 -15.00 -5.36 2.23
C VAL A 53 -16.40 -5.38 1.62
N LYS A 54 -16.60 -4.79 0.43
CA LYS A 54 -17.91 -4.85 -0.26
C LYS A 54 -18.32 -6.27 -0.62
N VAL A 55 -17.38 -7.11 -1.04
CA VAL A 55 -17.63 -8.54 -1.30
C VAL A 55 -18.03 -9.27 -0.02
N PHE A 56 -17.32 -9.02 1.09
CA PHE A 56 -17.64 -9.64 2.38
C PHE A 56 -19.06 -9.30 2.85
N LYS A 57 -19.46 -8.03 2.72
CA LYS A 57 -20.82 -7.58 3.01
C LYS A 57 -21.86 -8.20 2.08
N LYS A 58 -21.57 -8.30 0.78
CA LYS A 58 -22.50 -8.86 -0.20
C LYS A 58 -22.84 -10.33 0.09
N PHE A 59 -21.89 -11.09 0.61
CA PHE A 59 -22.06 -12.52 0.92
C PHE A 59 -22.25 -12.82 2.42
N ASN A 60 -22.44 -11.80 3.25
CA ASN A 60 -22.60 -11.93 4.71
C ASN A 60 -21.45 -12.72 5.39
N TRP A 61 -20.21 -12.53 4.96
CA TRP A 61 -19.05 -13.15 5.61
C TRP A 61 -18.63 -12.36 6.85
N SER A 62 -18.74 -12.98 8.03
CA SER A 62 -18.40 -12.37 9.32
C SER A 62 -17.06 -12.85 9.91
N ARG A 63 -16.50 -13.94 9.39
CA ARG A 63 -15.23 -14.52 9.86
C ARG A 63 -14.28 -14.72 8.69
N ILE A 64 -13.10 -14.13 8.78
CA ILE A 64 -12.09 -14.10 7.72
C ILE A 64 -10.73 -14.40 8.35
N SER A 65 -9.85 -15.05 7.60
CA SER A 65 -8.45 -15.28 7.98
C SER A 65 -7.55 -14.80 6.85
N THR A 66 -6.39 -14.25 7.18
CA THR A 66 -5.41 -13.73 6.22
C THR A 66 -4.11 -14.51 6.32
N ILE A 67 -3.55 -14.88 5.18
CA ILE A 67 -2.18 -15.38 5.05
C ILE A 67 -1.40 -14.41 4.16
N GLN A 68 -0.20 -14.05 4.58
CA GLN A 68 0.66 -13.12 3.84
C GLN A 68 2.12 -13.55 3.95
N GLU A 69 2.91 -13.15 2.96
CA GLU A 69 4.36 -13.16 3.07
C GLU A 69 4.82 -11.96 3.91
N THR A 70 5.89 -12.12 4.69
CA THR A 70 6.45 -11.07 5.56
C THR A 70 7.25 -10.04 4.76
N GLN A 71 6.59 -9.31 3.86
CA GLN A 71 7.14 -8.14 3.16
C GLN A 71 6.31 -6.89 3.47
N GLU A 72 6.97 -5.73 3.58
CA GLU A 72 6.34 -4.43 3.93
C GLU A 72 5.11 -4.10 3.07
N LEU A 73 5.15 -4.45 1.77
CA LEU A 73 4.02 -4.30 0.85
C LEU A 73 2.76 -5.05 1.34
N PHE A 74 2.92 -6.29 1.77
CA PHE A 74 1.80 -7.14 2.17
C PHE A 74 1.34 -6.81 3.58
N THR A 75 2.28 -6.61 4.51
CA THR A 75 2.00 -6.22 5.89
C THR A 75 1.14 -4.96 5.94
N SER A 76 1.55 -3.88 5.27
CA SER A 76 0.78 -2.63 5.22
C SER A 76 -0.56 -2.76 4.50
N THR A 77 -0.70 -3.71 3.57
CA THR A 77 -1.98 -3.98 2.90
C THR A 77 -2.96 -4.71 3.81
N VAL A 78 -2.48 -5.64 4.64
CA VAL A 78 -3.32 -6.35 5.62
C VAL A 78 -3.70 -5.45 6.79
N GLU A 79 -2.80 -4.58 7.25
CA GLU A 79 -3.11 -3.56 8.26
C GLU A 79 -4.25 -2.63 7.80
N ASP A 80 -4.17 -2.07 6.58
CA ASP A 80 -5.27 -1.26 6.01
C ASP A 80 -6.57 -2.06 5.82
N LEU A 81 -6.48 -3.37 5.53
CA LEU A 81 -7.67 -4.22 5.44
C LEU A 81 -8.33 -4.40 6.81
N GLU A 82 -7.53 -4.64 7.85
CA GLU A 82 -8.01 -4.82 9.22
C GLU A 82 -8.73 -3.56 9.73
N GLU A 83 -8.15 -2.38 9.50
CA GLU A 83 -8.78 -1.09 9.83
C GLU A 83 -10.12 -0.92 9.12
N ARG A 84 -10.18 -1.19 7.82
CA ARG A 84 -11.41 -1.04 7.04
C ARG A 84 -12.50 -2.00 7.45
N VAL A 85 -12.16 -3.25 7.79
CA VAL A 85 -13.15 -4.24 8.24
C VAL A 85 -13.73 -3.87 9.60
N LYS A 86 -12.97 -3.21 10.49
CA LYS A 86 -13.47 -2.74 11.80
C LYS A 86 -14.49 -1.61 11.70
N VAL A 87 -14.35 -0.75 10.70
CA VAL A 87 -15.23 0.41 10.48
C VAL A 87 -16.47 0.06 9.65
N ALA A 88 -16.44 -1.08 8.97
CA ALA A 88 -17.42 -1.50 7.97
C ALA A 88 -18.60 -2.26 8.59
#